data_AF-A0A0D2C195-F1
#
_entry.id   AF-A0A0D2C195-F1
#
_cell.length_a   1.000
_cell.length_b   1.000
_cell.length_c   1.000
_cell.angle_alpha   90.00
_cell.angle_beta   90.00
_cell.angle_gamma   90.00
#
_symmetry.space_group_name_H-M   'P 1'
#
loop_
_entity.id
_entity.type
_entity.pdbx_description
1 polymer ?
#
loop_
_entity_poly.entity_id
_entity_poly.type
_entity_poly.pdbx_seq_one_letter_code
_entity_poly.pdbx_strand_id
1 'polypeptide(L)'
;MVTTRSSTADNEGPGGSIHEPSDPRDRAEHSLPPKSYAQAADPENNAQEFGDKGVNGSASNGIGNGMVNGNVANTKKVDDEKVLYQEHKGQNGESLLTSIKPSEEYEQSLRHSAKTAPRKEVGPGKPKKRQDTTSTSTQPAANLASGRQAGAGWQTSAIRWAPLNVPLQRRLQTLAVLWHTTTIPIFLSLFFLLCAIPLTWPLLIPYLLYIVVFSEEATNGTLSRRSNWLRRSKFWSAFASYFPARLHRTVELEPTRKYIFGYHPHGIISHGAFAAFATEALGFGDLFPGITNTLLTLDTNFRVPLYRDYALAMGLASVSRESIENLLSKGGHNGEGMGRAVTIVIGGARESLDAKPHSLRLVLKSRKGFVKLAIRMGADLVPVLAFGENELYEQVDSVEHPWIHKMQMVIKKAMGFTVPLFHARGIFNYDVGLLPYRRNVNVVVGRPIKVVQQGGRDGKVDEAYLDQVHQQYTDELLWLWNEYKDTFARERKGELEIVE
;
A
#
# COMPACT_ATOMS: atom_id res chain seq x y z
N MET A 1 -10.99 10.38 68.03
CA MET A 1 -11.48 11.69 68.48
C MET A 1 -11.87 12.48 67.23
N VAL A 2 -13.16 12.50 66.88
CA VAL A 2 -14.16 13.46 67.37
C VAL A 2 -14.00 14.77 66.55
N THR A 3 -14.67 14.84 65.38
CA THR A 3 -15.96 15.57 65.11
C THR A 3 -15.70 17.06 64.84
N THR A 4 -16.40 17.82 63.98
CA THR A 4 -17.69 17.72 63.26
C THR A 4 -17.87 19.05 62.51
N ARG A 5 -18.58 19.03 61.37
CA ARG A 5 -19.78 19.86 61.05
C ARG A 5 -20.12 19.62 59.56
N SER A 6 -21.12 18.78 59.25
CA SER A 6 -22.59 19.01 59.25
C SER A 6 -23.00 19.98 58.12
N SER A 7 -23.58 19.47 57.03
CA SER A 7 -25.03 19.26 56.80
C SER A 7 -25.66 20.52 56.19
N THR A 8 -26.47 20.51 55.13
CA THR A 8 -27.70 19.74 54.78
C THR A 8 -27.98 20.03 53.28
N ALA A 9 -28.34 19.07 52.41
CA ALA A 9 -29.68 18.47 52.18
C ALA A 9 -30.72 19.53 51.76
N ASP A 10 -31.42 19.48 50.61
CA ASP A 10 -32.37 18.46 50.12
C ASP A 10 -32.59 18.63 48.59
N ASN A 11 -32.62 17.59 47.74
CA ASN A 11 -33.68 16.61 47.45
C ASN A 11 -34.71 17.06 46.39
N GLU A 12 -34.49 16.74 45.11
CA GLU A 12 -35.52 16.48 44.08
C GLU A 12 -35.01 15.39 43.11
N GLY A 13 -35.77 14.30 42.93
CA GLY A 13 -35.53 13.29 41.87
C GLY A 13 -36.48 13.49 40.69
N PRO A 14 -36.70 12.50 39.80
CA PRO A 14 -35.75 11.59 39.15
C PRO A 14 -35.84 11.76 37.62
N GLY A 15 -34.73 11.93 36.91
CA GLY A 15 -34.78 12.08 35.45
C GLY A 15 -33.48 12.54 34.82
N GLY A 16 -32.41 11.78 35.00
CA GLY A 16 -31.14 12.00 34.33
C GLY A 16 -30.56 10.68 33.87
N SER A 17 -30.38 10.51 32.56
CA SER A 17 -29.68 9.38 31.97
C SER A 17 -28.25 9.33 32.53
N ILE A 18 -27.98 8.37 33.42
CA ILE A 18 -26.65 8.15 33.97
C ILE A 18 -25.78 7.61 32.82
N HIS A 19 -24.91 8.47 32.27
CA HIS A 19 -23.90 8.08 31.30
C HIS A 19 -22.88 7.16 32.00
N GLU A 20 -22.83 5.91 31.55
CA GLU A 20 -21.84 4.94 32.04
C GLU A 20 -20.43 5.33 31.53
N PRO A 21 -19.40 5.41 32.41
CA PRO A 21 -18.07 5.88 32.03
C PRO A 21 -17.38 4.94 31.03
N SER A 22 -16.66 5.56 30.08
CA SER A 22 -16.00 4.90 28.95
C SER A 22 -14.48 4.70 29.14
N ASP A 23 -13.82 5.45 30.03
CA ASP A 23 -12.40 5.25 30.34
C ASP A 23 -12.19 3.94 31.13
N PRO A 24 -11.23 3.08 30.76
CA PRO A 24 -10.94 1.81 31.45
C PRO A 24 -10.60 1.96 32.94
N ARG A 25 -10.00 3.09 33.35
CA ARG A 25 -9.60 3.33 34.74
C ARG A 25 -10.80 3.63 35.62
N ASP A 26 -11.71 4.47 35.15
CA ASP A 26 -12.93 4.85 35.89
C ASP A 26 -13.90 3.66 36.03
N ARG A 27 -13.93 2.74 35.06
CA ARG A 27 -14.72 1.50 35.14
C ARG A 27 -14.18 0.52 36.19
N ALA A 28 -12.87 0.48 36.39
CA ALA A 28 -12.24 -0.38 37.39
C ALA A 28 -12.60 0.08 38.82
N GLU A 29 -12.67 1.40 39.05
CA GLU A 29 -13.10 1.97 40.34
C GLU A 29 -14.55 1.62 40.69
N HIS A 30 -15.42 1.48 39.68
CA HIS A 30 -16.81 1.07 39.86
C HIS A 30 -17.06 -0.44 39.74
N SER A 31 -15.99 -1.26 39.68
CA SER A 31 -16.08 -2.73 39.51
C SER A 31 -16.90 -3.15 38.28
N LEU A 32 -16.89 -2.35 37.22
CA LEU A 32 -17.59 -2.62 35.97
C LEU A 32 -16.69 -3.40 35.00
N PRO A 33 -17.23 -4.39 34.28
CA PRO A 33 -16.43 -5.17 33.34
C PRO A 33 -15.92 -4.30 32.16
N PRO A 34 -14.77 -4.65 31.55
CA PRO A 34 -14.25 -3.93 30.40
C PRO A 34 -15.19 -4.07 29.20
N LYS A 35 -15.49 -2.96 28.51
CA LYS A 35 -16.31 -2.97 27.29
C LYS A 35 -15.53 -3.61 26.14
N SER A 36 -16.16 -4.59 25.48
CA SER A 36 -15.68 -5.15 24.21
C SER A 36 -15.77 -4.10 23.11
N TYR A 37 -14.81 -4.06 22.17
CA TYR A 37 -14.76 -3.09 21.06
C TYR A 37 -16.04 -3.08 20.20
N ALA A 38 -16.79 -4.19 20.18
CA ALA A 38 -18.08 -4.28 19.50
C ALA A 38 -19.23 -3.51 20.20
N GLN A 39 -19.10 -3.20 21.50
CA GLN A 39 -20.11 -2.51 22.32
C GLN A 39 -19.86 -1.00 22.46
N ALA A 40 -18.77 -0.48 21.91
CA ALA A 40 -18.49 0.96 21.85
C ALA A 40 -18.90 1.59 20.51
N ALA A 41 -19.56 0.82 19.63
CA ALA A 41 -19.83 1.18 18.23
C ALA A 41 -21.32 1.06 17.85
N ASP A 42 -22.26 1.23 18.79
CA ASP A 42 -23.69 1.34 18.47
C ASP A 42 -24.14 2.82 18.40
N PRO A 43 -24.63 3.28 17.23
CA PRO A 43 -25.23 4.60 17.06
C PRO A 43 -26.76 4.49 17.19
N GLU A 44 -27.28 4.60 18.41
CA GLU A 44 -28.70 4.91 18.64
C GLU A 44 -28.82 6.16 19.50
N ASN A 45 -28.82 7.32 18.84
CA ASN A 45 -29.57 8.52 19.23
C ASN A 45 -29.27 9.63 18.22
N ASN A 46 -30.10 9.74 17.18
CA ASN A 46 -30.56 10.98 16.53
C ASN A 46 -31.17 10.65 15.17
N ALA A 47 -32.46 10.34 15.17
CA ALA A 47 -33.31 10.49 14.00
C ALA A 47 -34.35 11.56 14.33
N GLN A 48 -34.22 12.74 13.71
CA GLN A 48 -35.32 13.68 13.55
C GLN A 48 -35.26 14.31 12.16
N GLU A 49 -36.46 14.46 11.62
CA GLU A 49 -36.90 14.73 10.26
C GLU A 49 -36.38 16.04 9.63
N PHE A 50 -36.46 16.11 8.29
CA PHE A 50 -36.89 17.22 7.41
C PHE A 50 -36.32 16.88 6.01
N GLY A 51 -37.04 16.83 4.90
CA GLY A 51 -38.30 17.40 4.48
C GLY A 51 -38.14 17.73 2.99
N ASP A 52 -38.71 16.90 2.13
CA ASP A 52 -38.64 16.97 0.66
C ASP A 52 -39.34 18.23 0.12
N LYS A 53 -38.66 19.00 -0.75
CA LYS A 53 -39.26 19.98 -1.67
C LYS A 53 -38.43 20.08 -2.95
N GLY A 54 -38.95 19.47 -4.00
CA GLY A 54 -38.52 19.70 -5.37
C GLY A 54 -38.94 21.07 -5.90
N VAL A 55 -38.14 21.62 -6.83
CA VAL A 55 -38.53 22.70 -7.73
C VAL A 55 -37.87 22.48 -9.11
N ASN A 56 -38.70 22.60 -10.14
CA ASN A 56 -38.43 22.52 -11.57
C ASN A 56 -37.59 23.68 -12.13
N GLY A 57 -36.96 23.46 -13.29
CA GLY A 57 -36.50 24.50 -14.23
C GLY A 57 -35.47 23.95 -15.22
N SER A 58 -35.91 23.35 -16.34
CA SER A 58 -36.10 23.97 -17.67
C SER A 58 -34.83 24.14 -18.50
N ALA A 59 -34.88 23.55 -19.69
CA ALA A 59 -33.84 23.43 -20.71
C ALA A 59 -33.49 24.73 -21.45
N SER A 60 -32.31 24.76 -22.09
CA SER A 60 -32.11 25.45 -23.37
C SER A 60 -30.88 24.94 -24.14
N ASN A 61 -31.12 24.59 -25.39
CA ASN A 61 -30.16 24.22 -26.44
C ASN A 61 -29.23 25.36 -26.87
N GLY A 62 -28.07 25.02 -27.45
CA GLY A 62 -27.26 25.93 -28.25
C GLY A 62 -26.23 25.18 -29.11
N ILE A 63 -26.54 25.05 -30.40
CA ILE A 63 -25.71 24.46 -31.47
C ILE A 63 -24.73 25.52 -32.02
N GLY A 64 -23.50 25.13 -32.36
CA GLY A 64 -22.56 25.98 -33.12
C GLY A 64 -21.41 25.20 -33.74
N ASN A 65 -21.53 24.90 -35.03
CA ASN A 65 -20.54 24.23 -35.88
C ASN A 65 -19.41 25.20 -36.31
N GLY A 66 -18.18 24.69 -36.45
CA GLY A 66 -17.06 25.42 -37.07
C GLY A 66 -15.89 24.52 -37.44
N MET A 67 -15.91 23.98 -38.67
CA MET A 67 -14.80 23.25 -39.30
C MET A 67 -13.75 24.22 -39.85
N VAL A 68 -12.46 23.97 -39.57
CA VAL A 68 -11.33 24.39 -40.40
C VAL A 68 -10.33 23.23 -40.51
N ASN A 69 -9.94 22.94 -41.74
CA ASN A 69 -9.16 21.79 -42.19
C ASN A 69 -7.65 22.07 -42.10
N GLY A 70 -6.85 21.11 -41.64
CA GLY A 70 -5.39 21.19 -41.64
C GLY A 70 -4.75 19.81 -41.45
N ASN A 71 -4.19 19.26 -42.52
CA ASN A 71 -3.50 17.95 -42.58
C ASN A 71 -2.25 17.90 -41.69
N VAL A 72 -2.17 16.95 -40.76
CA VAL A 72 -0.88 16.44 -40.22
C VAL A 72 -0.96 14.94 -39.90
N ALA A 73 0.00 14.23 -40.49
CA ALA A 73 0.65 12.97 -40.11
C ALA A 73 -0.10 11.90 -39.28
N ASN A 74 -0.11 10.72 -39.88
CA ASN A 74 -0.50 9.41 -39.38
C ASN A 74 0.06 9.08 -37.98
N THR A 75 -0.63 9.52 -36.93
CA THR A 75 -0.50 9.00 -35.57
C THR A 75 -1.50 7.86 -35.43
N LYS A 76 -1.03 6.66 -35.09
CA LYS A 76 -1.90 5.58 -34.65
C LYS A 76 -2.75 6.12 -33.49
N LYS A 77 -4.04 6.35 -33.73
CA LYS A 77 -5.04 6.53 -32.68
C LYS A 77 -4.97 5.31 -31.78
N VAL A 78 -4.38 5.49 -30.62
CA VAL A 78 -4.62 4.62 -29.48
C VAL A 78 -6.07 4.92 -29.07
N ASP A 79 -6.88 3.88 -28.83
CA ASP A 79 -8.29 4.01 -28.45
C ASP A 79 -8.44 4.83 -27.15
N ASP A 80 -8.60 6.14 -27.26
CA ASP A 80 -8.82 7.06 -26.12
C ASP A 80 -10.11 6.73 -25.34
N GLU A 81 -11.05 5.97 -25.92
CA GLU A 81 -12.33 5.61 -25.29
C GLU A 81 -12.24 4.54 -24.19
N LYS A 82 -11.06 3.97 -23.89
CA LYS A 82 -10.90 2.91 -22.86
C LYS A 82 -10.18 3.31 -21.59
N VAL A 83 -9.58 4.51 -21.51
CA VAL A 83 -8.86 4.93 -20.31
C VAL A 83 -9.83 5.67 -19.37
N LEU A 84 -10.32 4.96 -18.36
CA LEU A 84 -11.28 5.50 -17.39
C LEU A 84 -10.55 6.36 -16.35
N TYR A 85 -10.68 7.68 -16.46
CA TYR A 85 -10.25 8.61 -15.44
C TYR A 85 -11.39 8.95 -14.48
N GLN A 86 -11.09 8.97 -13.18
CA GLN A 86 -11.99 9.51 -12.16
C GLN A 86 -11.37 10.79 -11.60
N GLU A 87 -12.09 11.89 -11.77
CA GLU A 87 -11.77 13.17 -11.16
C GLU A 87 -12.26 13.23 -9.71
N HIS A 88 -11.39 13.71 -8.81
CA HIS A 88 -11.75 14.05 -7.44
C HIS A 88 -11.62 15.56 -7.24
N LYS A 89 -12.68 16.17 -6.68
CA LYS A 89 -12.67 17.57 -6.29
C LYS A 89 -11.93 17.72 -4.94
N GLY A 90 -11.01 18.67 -4.87
CA GLY A 90 -10.36 19.06 -3.61
C GLY A 90 -11.35 19.74 -2.66
N GLN A 91 -10.91 20.01 -1.43
CA GLN A 91 -11.71 20.71 -0.42
C GLN A 91 -12.17 22.10 -0.90
N ASN A 92 -11.44 22.69 -1.84
CA ASN A 92 -11.70 24.02 -2.42
C ASN A 92 -12.55 24.00 -3.70
N GLY A 93 -13.06 22.83 -4.14
CA GLY A 93 -13.97 22.72 -5.29
C GLY A 93 -13.31 22.69 -6.68
N GLU A 94 -12.00 22.93 -6.78
CA GLU A 94 -11.23 22.69 -8.01
C GLU A 94 -11.02 21.19 -8.25
N SER A 95 -11.11 20.74 -9.51
CA SER A 95 -10.77 19.36 -9.89
C SER A 95 -9.25 19.23 -9.87
N LEU A 96 -8.71 18.76 -8.75
CA LEU A 96 -7.26 18.73 -8.51
C LEU A 96 -6.65 17.35 -8.78
N LEU A 97 -7.45 16.29 -8.86
CA LEU A 97 -6.91 14.95 -8.79
C LEU A 97 -7.50 14.06 -9.88
N THR A 98 -6.64 13.60 -10.79
CA THR A 98 -6.96 12.64 -11.85
C THR A 98 -6.44 11.27 -11.46
N SER A 99 -7.32 10.25 -11.53
CA SER A 99 -6.99 8.88 -11.13
C SER A 99 -7.45 7.87 -12.17
N ILE A 100 -6.81 6.70 -12.21
CA ILE A 100 -7.24 5.60 -13.09
C ILE A 100 -8.19 4.67 -12.33
N LYS A 101 -9.45 4.61 -12.75
CA LYS A 101 -10.53 3.80 -12.12
C LYS A 101 -10.31 2.30 -12.39
N PRO A 102 -10.62 1.36 -11.46
CA PRO A 102 -10.45 -0.06 -11.73
C PRO A 102 -11.64 -0.51 -12.62
N SER A 103 -11.60 -1.72 -13.17
CA SER A 103 -12.73 -2.21 -13.99
C SER A 103 -14.04 -2.26 -13.20
N GLU A 104 -15.19 -2.05 -13.85
CA GLU A 104 -16.51 -2.09 -13.19
C GLU A 104 -16.83 -3.46 -12.57
N GLU A 105 -16.37 -4.54 -13.19
CA GLU A 105 -16.46 -5.91 -12.66
C GLU A 105 -15.83 -6.03 -11.26
N TYR A 106 -14.75 -5.27 -11.01
CA TYR A 106 -14.10 -5.24 -9.71
C TYR A 106 -14.95 -4.52 -8.66
N GLU A 107 -15.56 -3.37 -8.98
CA GLU A 107 -16.46 -2.66 -8.07
C GLU A 107 -17.68 -3.51 -7.71
N GLN A 108 -18.21 -4.28 -8.67
CA GLN A 108 -19.27 -5.24 -8.43
C GLN A 108 -18.83 -6.36 -7.47
N SER A 109 -17.61 -6.88 -7.60
CA SER A 109 -17.08 -7.93 -6.72
C SER A 109 -16.94 -7.47 -5.25
N LEU A 110 -16.64 -6.18 -5.02
CA LEU A 110 -16.62 -5.57 -3.69
C LEU A 110 -18.04 -5.47 -3.10
N ARG A 111 -19.03 -5.05 -3.90
CA ARG A 111 -20.44 -4.95 -3.49
C ARG A 111 -21.05 -6.30 -3.13
N HIS A 112 -20.70 -7.37 -3.86
CA HIS A 112 -21.16 -8.73 -3.56
C HIS A 112 -20.54 -9.30 -2.26
N SER A 113 -19.30 -8.93 -1.94
CA SER A 113 -18.64 -9.38 -0.70
C SER A 113 -19.23 -8.73 0.56
N ALA A 114 -19.75 -7.50 0.47
CA ALA A 114 -20.45 -6.85 1.59
C ALA A 114 -21.78 -7.54 1.94
N LYS A 115 -22.44 -8.18 0.97
CA LYS A 115 -23.72 -8.90 1.17
C LYS A 115 -23.58 -10.32 1.73
N THR A 116 -22.35 -10.87 1.81
CA THR A 116 -22.11 -12.27 2.22
C THR A 116 -21.59 -12.44 3.65
N ALA A 117 -21.57 -11.39 4.46
CA ALA A 117 -21.33 -11.51 5.91
C ALA A 117 -22.68 -11.65 6.64
N PRO A 118 -23.08 -12.83 7.14
CA PRO A 118 -24.28 -12.93 7.95
C PRO A 118 -23.99 -12.31 9.33
N ARG A 119 -24.52 -11.11 9.57
CA ARG A 119 -24.70 -10.57 10.92
C ARG A 119 -25.85 -11.36 11.56
N LYS A 120 -25.54 -12.38 12.36
CA LYS A 120 -26.53 -13.07 13.20
C LYS A 120 -26.66 -12.31 14.51
N GLU A 121 -27.77 -11.60 14.66
CA GLU A 121 -28.27 -11.15 15.97
C GLU A 121 -28.73 -12.38 16.77
N VAL A 122 -28.25 -12.52 18.00
CA VAL A 122 -28.65 -13.56 18.94
C VAL A 122 -29.37 -12.86 20.10
N GLY A 123 -30.71 -12.88 20.07
CA GLY A 123 -31.53 -12.54 21.23
C GLY A 123 -31.58 -13.70 22.24
N PRO A 124 -31.85 -13.43 23.53
CA PRO A 124 -31.75 -14.44 24.57
C PRO A 124 -33.07 -15.23 24.71
N GLY A 125 -33.03 -16.55 24.50
CA GLY A 125 -34.18 -17.44 24.68
C GLY A 125 -33.82 -18.72 25.44
N LYS A 126 -34.39 -18.87 26.63
CA LYS A 126 -34.27 -20.02 27.57
C LYS A 126 -34.71 -21.37 26.95
N PRO A 127 -34.26 -22.53 27.48
CA PRO A 127 -34.57 -23.84 26.92
C PRO A 127 -35.91 -24.38 27.46
N LYS A 128 -36.66 -25.13 26.63
CA LYS A 128 -37.75 -26.01 27.10
C LYS A 128 -37.64 -27.43 26.53
N LYS A 129 -37.99 -28.37 27.41
CA LYS A 129 -37.89 -29.84 27.38
C LYS A 129 -38.66 -30.52 26.24
N ARG A 130 -38.04 -31.61 25.74
CA ARG A 130 -38.54 -32.97 25.46
C ARG A 130 -40.06 -33.22 25.52
N GLN A 131 -40.58 -33.83 24.44
CA GLN A 131 -41.56 -34.92 24.50
C GLN A 131 -41.36 -35.83 23.28
N ASP A 132 -40.89 -37.06 23.55
CA ASP A 132 -40.96 -38.21 22.64
C ASP A 132 -42.26 -38.98 22.92
N THR A 133 -42.90 -39.49 21.88
CA THR A 133 -43.84 -40.63 21.96
C THR A 133 -43.44 -41.69 20.95
N THR A 134 -43.06 -42.84 21.49
CA THR A 134 -42.71 -44.14 20.89
C THR A 134 -43.96 -44.86 20.35
N SER A 135 -43.90 -45.65 19.27
CA SER A 135 -43.55 -47.09 19.21
C SER A 135 -43.84 -47.55 17.76
N THR A 136 -43.17 -48.52 17.12
CA THR A 136 -42.98 -49.93 17.50
C THR A 136 -41.87 -50.58 16.65
N SER A 137 -41.27 -51.64 17.20
CA SER A 137 -39.99 -52.29 16.92
C SER A 137 -39.98 -53.41 15.87
N THR A 138 -38.84 -53.63 15.18
CA THR A 138 -38.25 -54.99 14.96
C THR A 138 -36.72 -54.95 14.69
N GLN A 139 -35.92 -55.37 15.70
CA GLN A 139 -34.63 -56.12 15.69
C GLN A 139 -33.37 -55.61 14.91
N PRO A 140 -32.13 -55.98 15.33
CA PRO A 140 -31.02 -55.04 15.49
C PRO A 140 -30.02 -55.07 14.34
N ALA A 141 -29.78 -53.90 13.71
CA ALA A 141 -28.56 -53.68 12.95
C ALA A 141 -27.41 -53.47 13.93
N ALA A 142 -26.30 -54.18 13.72
CA ALA A 142 -25.08 -54.05 14.50
C ALA A 142 -24.72 -52.57 14.75
N ASN A 143 -24.66 -52.16 16.02
CA ASN A 143 -24.20 -50.82 16.39
C ASN A 143 -22.74 -50.67 15.99
N LEU A 144 -22.49 -50.07 14.83
CA LEU A 144 -21.17 -49.57 14.48
C LEU A 144 -20.86 -48.41 15.42
N ALA A 145 -19.90 -48.62 16.31
CA ALA A 145 -19.29 -47.51 17.06
C ALA A 145 -18.55 -46.62 16.05
N SER A 146 -19.10 -45.45 15.72
CA SER A 146 -18.39 -44.50 14.88
C SER A 146 -17.25 -43.85 15.67
N GLY A 147 -16.05 -43.81 15.08
CA GLY A 147 -14.93 -43.02 15.62
C GLY A 147 -15.22 -41.51 15.62
N ARG A 148 -14.23 -40.70 16.03
CA ARG A 148 -14.32 -39.24 15.96
C ARG A 148 -14.72 -38.78 14.56
N GLN A 149 -15.73 -37.92 14.48
CA GLN A 149 -16.15 -37.29 13.24
C GLN A 149 -15.02 -36.35 12.74
N ALA A 150 -14.46 -36.64 11.57
CA ALA A 150 -13.38 -35.83 11.00
C ALA A 150 -13.85 -34.38 10.83
N GLY A 151 -13.14 -33.43 11.47
CA GLY A 151 -13.50 -32.00 11.47
C GLY A 151 -14.37 -31.53 12.64
N ALA A 152 -14.84 -32.43 13.53
CA ALA A 152 -15.46 -32.00 14.80
C ALA A 152 -14.42 -31.29 15.68
N GLY A 153 -14.58 -29.98 15.89
CA GLY A 153 -13.64 -29.10 16.60
C GLY A 153 -12.93 -28.07 15.72
N TRP A 154 -13.05 -28.13 14.39
CA TRP A 154 -12.50 -27.08 13.51
C TRP A 154 -13.22 -25.73 13.64
N GLN A 155 -14.48 -25.74 14.07
CA GLN A 155 -15.25 -24.52 14.36
C GLN A 155 -14.79 -23.81 15.63
N THR A 156 -14.05 -24.49 16.50
CA THR A 156 -13.43 -23.97 17.73
C THR A 156 -11.92 -23.75 17.58
N SER A 157 -11.36 -23.96 16.38
CA SER A 157 -9.96 -23.65 16.07
C SER A 157 -9.75 -22.13 16.15
N ALA A 158 -8.74 -21.70 16.91
CA ALA A 158 -8.29 -20.29 16.94
C ALA A 158 -7.85 -19.79 15.55
N ILE A 159 -7.54 -20.73 14.64
CA ILE A 159 -7.13 -20.47 13.28
C ILE A 159 -8.35 -20.51 12.35
N ARG A 160 -8.68 -19.38 11.73
CA ARG A 160 -9.73 -19.32 10.70
C ARG A 160 -9.17 -19.69 9.33
N TRP A 161 -9.62 -20.80 8.76
CA TRP A 161 -9.22 -21.25 7.42
C TRP A 161 -9.98 -20.51 6.32
N ALA A 162 -9.34 -20.32 5.16
CA ALA A 162 -10.01 -19.74 4.00
C ALA A 162 -11.09 -20.69 3.46
N PRO A 163 -12.31 -20.20 3.14
CA PRO A 163 -13.35 -21.04 2.57
C PRO A 163 -12.90 -21.62 1.23
N LEU A 164 -13.25 -22.87 0.95
CA LEU A 164 -12.89 -23.54 -0.32
C LEU A 164 -13.56 -22.90 -1.55
N ASN A 165 -14.63 -22.13 -1.33
CA ASN A 165 -15.41 -21.45 -2.38
C ASN A 165 -14.99 -19.97 -2.57
N VAL A 166 -13.70 -19.71 -2.79
CA VAL A 166 -13.19 -18.37 -3.17
C VAL A 166 -13.17 -18.25 -4.69
N PRO A 167 -13.74 -17.17 -5.28
CA PRO A 167 -13.73 -16.93 -6.74
C PRO A 167 -12.32 -16.92 -7.34
N LEU A 168 -12.18 -17.37 -8.59
CA LEU A 168 -10.90 -17.43 -9.31
C LEU A 168 -10.17 -16.09 -9.32
N GLN A 169 -10.89 -14.99 -9.52
CA GLN A 169 -10.33 -13.63 -9.49
C GLN A 169 -9.60 -13.33 -8.18
N ARG A 170 -10.21 -13.67 -7.03
CA ARG A 170 -9.58 -13.46 -5.71
C ARG A 170 -8.36 -14.36 -5.53
N ARG A 171 -8.37 -15.58 -6.07
CA ARG A 171 -7.21 -16.49 -6.05
C ARG A 171 -6.06 -15.94 -6.88
N LEU A 172 -6.34 -15.42 -8.08
CA LEU A 172 -5.33 -14.81 -8.95
C LEU A 172 -4.71 -13.55 -8.31
N GLN A 173 -5.53 -12.71 -7.67
CA GLN A 173 -5.03 -11.57 -6.89
C GLN A 173 -4.11 -12.03 -5.75
N THR A 174 -4.53 -13.02 -4.97
CA THR A 174 -3.71 -13.58 -3.89
C THR A 174 -2.42 -14.21 -4.44
N LEU A 175 -2.49 -14.94 -5.56
CA LEU A 175 -1.33 -15.53 -6.22
C LEU A 175 -0.34 -14.44 -6.69
N ALA A 176 -0.84 -13.33 -7.23
CA ALA A 176 0.01 -12.24 -7.71
C ALA A 176 0.77 -11.56 -6.55
N VAL A 177 0.10 -11.33 -5.42
CA VAL A 177 0.74 -10.78 -4.21
C VAL A 177 1.68 -11.80 -3.57
N LEU A 178 1.29 -13.07 -3.52
CA LEU A 178 2.14 -14.13 -3.00
C LEU A 178 3.41 -14.27 -3.85
N TRP A 179 3.27 -14.28 -5.17
CA TRP A 179 4.40 -14.27 -6.09
C TRP A 179 5.33 -13.11 -5.76
N HIS A 180 4.83 -11.87 -5.73
CA HIS A 180 5.64 -10.68 -5.45
C HIS A 180 6.39 -10.77 -4.11
N THR A 181 5.69 -11.16 -3.03
CA THR A 181 6.27 -11.30 -1.69
C THR A 181 7.26 -12.46 -1.55
N THR A 182 7.14 -13.51 -2.38
CA THR A 182 7.99 -14.71 -2.33
C THR A 182 8.96 -14.84 -3.50
N THR A 183 9.06 -13.82 -4.36
CA THR A 183 9.86 -13.91 -5.58
C THR A 183 11.34 -14.14 -5.26
N ILE A 184 11.89 -13.40 -4.28
CA ILE A 184 13.29 -13.55 -3.84
C ILE A 184 13.58 -14.97 -3.34
N PRO A 185 12.86 -15.52 -2.32
CA PRO A 185 13.15 -16.87 -1.85
C PRO A 185 12.93 -17.93 -2.93
N ILE A 186 11.92 -17.79 -3.80
CA ILE A 186 11.71 -18.72 -4.92
C ILE A 186 12.92 -18.75 -5.86
N PHE A 187 13.39 -17.59 -6.32
CA PHE A 187 14.55 -17.53 -7.22
C PHE A 187 15.84 -17.98 -6.54
N LEU A 188 16.02 -17.66 -5.26
CA LEU A 188 17.18 -18.10 -4.49
C LEU A 188 17.19 -19.63 -4.31
N SER A 189 16.06 -20.22 -3.94
CA SER A 189 15.91 -21.68 -3.85
C SER A 189 16.13 -22.36 -5.19
N LEU A 190 15.60 -21.80 -6.27
CA LEU A 190 15.83 -22.30 -7.63
C LEU A 190 17.31 -22.22 -8.00
N PHE A 191 17.99 -21.11 -7.70
CA PHE A 191 19.42 -20.97 -7.94
C PHE A 191 20.24 -22.04 -7.21
N PHE A 192 19.98 -22.26 -5.91
CA PHE A 192 20.68 -23.30 -5.15
C PHE A 192 20.35 -24.71 -5.63
N LEU A 193 19.12 -24.95 -6.08
CA LEU A 193 18.76 -26.22 -6.73
C LEU A 193 19.57 -26.44 -8.01
N LEU A 194 19.75 -25.41 -8.85
CA LEU A 194 20.61 -25.50 -10.04
C LEU A 194 22.07 -25.76 -9.65
N CYS A 195 22.61 -25.04 -8.65
CA CYS A 195 23.96 -25.31 -8.11
C CYS A 195 24.15 -26.77 -7.69
N ALA A 196 23.12 -27.41 -7.12
CA ALA A 196 23.18 -28.80 -6.66
C ALA A 196 23.21 -29.83 -7.81
N ILE A 197 22.91 -29.42 -9.04
CA ILE A 197 22.87 -30.29 -10.22
C ILE A 197 24.10 -29.99 -11.11
N PRO A 198 25.15 -30.85 -11.12
CA PRO A 198 26.38 -30.61 -11.87
C PRO A 198 26.18 -30.40 -13.38
N LEU A 199 25.13 -30.99 -13.96
CA LEU A 199 24.78 -30.82 -15.38
C LEU A 199 24.48 -29.36 -15.76
N THR A 200 24.11 -28.51 -14.80
CA THR A 200 23.80 -27.10 -15.07
C THR A 200 25.02 -26.19 -15.00
N TRP A 201 26.14 -26.66 -14.43
CA TRP A 201 27.33 -25.86 -14.18
C TRP A 201 27.96 -25.24 -15.43
N PRO A 202 27.98 -25.90 -16.61
CA PRO A 202 28.47 -25.27 -17.84
C PRO A 202 27.72 -23.99 -18.23
N LEU A 203 26.47 -23.82 -17.79
CA LEU A 203 25.71 -22.59 -17.98
C LEU A 203 25.83 -21.66 -16.77
N LEU A 204 25.82 -22.23 -15.56
CA LEU A 204 25.80 -21.48 -14.32
C LEU A 204 27.12 -20.74 -14.05
N ILE A 205 28.27 -21.36 -14.30
CA ILE A 205 29.58 -20.75 -14.05
C ILE A 205 29.81 -19.53 -14.95
N PRO A 206 29.63 -19.60 -16.29
CA PRO A 206 29.75 -18.41 -17.14
C PRO A 206 28.75 -17.32 -16.76
N TYR A 207 27.53 -17.69 -16.39
CA TYR A 207 26.51 -16.75 -15.95
C TYR A 207 26.91 -16.01 -14.65
N LEU A 208 27.42 -16.73 -13.65
CA LEU A 208 27.92 -16.11 -12.41
C LEU A 208 29.14 -15.22 -12.68
N LEU A 209 30.06 -15.66 -13.54
CA LEU A 209 31.20 -14.85 -13.95
C LEU A 209 30.74 -13.56 -14.65
N TYR A 210 29.76 -13.65 -15.55
CA TYR A 210 29.15 -12.49 -16.18
C TYR A 210 28.57 -11.51 -15.17
N ILE A 211 27.79 -11.99 -14.20
CA ILE A 211 27.18 -11.15 -13.16
C ILE A 211 28.25 -10.41 -12.35
N VAL A 212 29.27 -11.14 -11.87
CA VAL A 212 30.24 -10.60 -10.92
C VAL A 212 31.28 -9.71 -11.58
N VAL A 213 31.70 -10.04 -12.80
CA VAL A 213 32.84 -9.37 -13.45
C VAL A 213 32.41 -8.29 -14.44
N PHE A 214 31.28 -8.48 -15.13
CA PHE A 214 30.94 -7.67 -16.31
C PHE A 214 29.62 -6.90 -16.18
N SER A 215 28.75 -7.26 -15.25
CA SER A 215 27.39 -6.72 -15.24
C SER A 215 27.27 -5.41 -14.47
N GLU A 216 27.08 -4.32 -15.22
CA GLU A 216 26.72 -2.99 -14.69
C GLU A 216 25.25 -2.63 -14.99
N GLU A 217 24.42 -3.62 -15.32
CA GLU A 217 23.05 -3.38 -15.83
C GLU A 217 22.14 -2.64 -14.84
N ALA A 218 22.40 -2.79 -13.54
CA ALA A 218 21.63 -2.11 -12.49
C ALA A 218 22.01 -0.63 -12.30
N THR A 219 23.15 -0.19 -12.84
CA THR A 219 23.71 1.16 -12.65
C THR A 219 23.94 1.91 -13.95
N ASN A 220 24.02 1.25 -15.11
CA ASN A 220 24.44 1.87 -16.37
C ASN A 220 23.49 2.94 -16.94
N GLY A 221 22.23 2.97 -16.49
CA GLY A 221 21.21 3.95 -16.87
C GLY A 221 20.42 3.65 -18.15
N THR A 222 20.81 2.62 -18.91
CA THR A 222 20.25 2.35 -20.26
C THR A 222 18.86 1.71 -20.24
N LEU A 223 18.52 1.00 -19.16
CA LEU A 223 17.30 0.17 -19.05
C LEU A 223 17.14 -0.87 -20.17
N SER A 224 18.25 -1.36 -20.76
CA SER A 224 18.28 -2.32 -21.87
C SER A 224 17.44 -3.60 -21.61
N ARG A 225 17.38 -4.03 -20.34
CA ARG A 225 16.69 -5.24 -19.88
C ARG A 225 15.21 -5.03 -19.59
N ARG A 226 14.72 -3.78 -19.53
CA ARG A 226 13.34 -3.47 -19.14
C ARG A 226 12.34 -4.02 -20.14
N SER A 227 11.40 -4.83 -19.67
CA SER A 227 10.32 -5.40 -20.48
C SER A 227 9.00 -4.67 -20.23
N ASN A 228 8.58 -3.83 -21.19
CA ASN A 228 7.28 -3.18 -21.12
C ASN A 228 6.12 -4.17 -21.21
N TRP A 229 6.30 -5.29 -21.90
CA TRP A 229 5.30 -6.38 -21.94
C TRP A 229 5.05 -6.95 -20.55
N LEU A 230 6.12 -7.26 -19.81
CA LEU A 230 6.01 -7.79 -18.45
C LEU A 230 5.32 -6.78 -17.51
N ARG A 231 5.73 -5.51 -17.58
CA ARG A 231 5.17 -4.42 -16.77
C ARG A 231 3.69 -4.12 -17.07
N ARG A 232 3.24 -4.30 -18.31
CA ARG A 232 1.84 -4.10 -18.75
C ARG A 232 0.96 -5.36 -18.63
N SER A 233 1.52 -6.47 -18.15
CA SER A 233 0.78 -7.73 -18.07
C SER A 233 -0.41 -7.63 -17.09
N LYS A 234 -1.50 -8.36 -17.41
CA LYS A 234 -2.70 -8.44 -16.57
C LYS A 234 -2.45 -9.05 -15.19
N PHE A 235 -1.32 -9.73 -15.03
CA PHE A 235 -0.83 -10.21 -13.74
C PHE A 235 -0.69 -9.07 -12.72
N TRP A 236 -0.16 -7.92 -13.15
CA TRP A 236 -0.01 -6.76 -12.29
C TRP A 236 -1.34 -6.04 -12.02
N SER A 237 -2.30 -6.12 -12.94
CA SER A 237 -3.68 -5.68 -12.65
C SER A 237 -4.30 -6.50 -11.52
N ALA A 238 -4.04 -7.81 -11.45
CA ALA A 238 -4.48 -8.65 -10.34
C ALA A 238 -3.76 -8.28 -9.02
N PHE A 239 -2.45 -7.98 -9.08
CA PHE A 239 -1.70 -7.46 -7.92
C PHE A 239 -2.31 -6.15 -7.39
N ALA A 240 -2.50 -5.14 -8.24
CA ALA A 240 -3.08 -3.86 -7.85
C ALA A 240 -4.52 -4.01 -7.31
N SER A 241 -5.31 -4.90 -7.89
CA SER A 241 -6.69 -5.17 -7.47
C SER A 241 -6.79 -5.89 -6.11
N TYR A 242 -5.71 -6.50 -5.63
CA TYR A 242 -5.66 -7.07 -4.29
C TYR A 242 -5.75 -5.99 -3.20
N PHE A 243 -5.08 -4.85 -3.43
CA PHE A 243 -4.99 -3.68 -2.53
C PHE A 243 -5.95 -2.53 -2.90
N PRO A 244 -7.00 -2.83 -3.68
CA PRO A 244 -7.74 -1.82 -4.44
C PRO A 244 -6.94 -0.56 -4.87
N ALA A 245 -5.71 -0.73 -5.36
CA ALA A 245 -4.75 0.37 -5.43
C ALA A 245 -5.12 1.41 -6.50
N ARG A 246 -4.78 2.68 -6.24
CA ARG A 246 -4.98 3.83 -7.12
C ARG A 246 -3.73 4.69 -7.20
N LEU A 247 -3.47 5.21 -8.39
CA LEU A 247 -2.49 6.27 -8.62
C LEU A 247 -3.24 7.54 -9.01
N HIS A 248 -2.87 8.63 -8.36
CA HIS A 248 -3.51 9.93 -8.45
C HIS A 248 -2.45 10.98 -8.79
N ARG A 249 -2.76 11.87 -9.74
CA ARG A 249 -1.89 12.97 -10.14
C ARG A 249 -2.55 14.31 -9.78
N THR A 250 -1.80 15.20 -9.10
CA THR A 250 -2.30 16.55 -8.78
C THR A 250 -2.09 17.57 -9.89
N VAL A 251 -0.99 17.46 -10.64
CA VAL A 251 -0.65 18.38 -11.74
C VAL A 251 0.03 17.64 -12.89
N GLU A 252 -0.02 18.21 -14.10
CA GLU A 252 0.73 17.67 -15.22
C GLU A 252 2.22 17.87 -15.02
N LEU A 253 3.00 16.87 -15.45
CA LEU A 253 4.45 16.95 -15.45
C LEU A 253 4.94 17.05 -16.89
N GLU A 254 5.78 18.04 -17.15
CA GLU A 254 6.37 18.29 -18.46
C GLU A 254 7.34 17.14 -18.83
N PRO A 255 7.17 16.46 -19.98
CA PRO A 255 8.09 15.40 -20.40
C PRO A 255 9.48 15.92 -20.79
N THR A 256 9.68 17.24 -20.79
CA THR A 256 10.95 17.92 -21.08
C THR A 256 11.85 18.08 -19.84
N ARG A 257 11.39 17.64 -18.67
CA ARG A 257 12.13 17.75 -17.40
C ARG A 257 12.64 16.38 -16.94
N LYS A 258 13.54 16.41 -15.97
CA LYS A 258 14.02 15.24 -15.20
C LYS A 258 13.32 15.24 -13.85
N TYR A 259 13.03 14.07 -13.30
CA TYR A 259 12.30 13.97 -12.04
C TYR A 259 12.90 12.98 -11.04
N ILE A 260 12.85 13.34 -9.77
CA ILE A 260 13.04 12.41 -8.64
C ILE A 260 11.74 12.39 -7.83
N PHE A 261 11.00 11.29 -7.94
CA PHE A 261 9.80 11.02 -7.15
C PHE A 261 10.25 10.48 -5.78
N GLY A 262 9.90 11.18 -4.70
CA GLY A 262 10.14 10.69 -3.34
C GLY A 262 8.87 10.10 -2.75
N TYR A 263 8.83 8.77 -2.61
CA TYR A 263 7.69 8.01 -2.12
C TYR A 263 7.70 7.85 -0.61
N HIS A 264 6.52 8.10 -0.01
CA HIS A 264 6.25 8.00 1.42
C HIS A 264 4.87 7.41 1.70
N PRO A 265 4.66 6.64 2.78
CA PRO A 265 5.72 6.02 3.58
C PRO A 265 6.29 4.81 2.84
N HIS A 266 7.41 4.27 3.30
CA HIS A 266 7.96 2.99 2.84
C HIS A 266 7.00 1.83 3.15
N GLY A 267 6.30 1.88 4.29
CA GLY A 267 5.63 0.70 4.84
C GLY A 267 6.62 -0.46 4.99
N ILE A 268 6.13 -1.69 5.01
CA ILE A 268 7.01 -2.85 5.16
C ILE A 268 7.74 -3.19 3.85
N ILE A 269 7.01 -3.25 2.72
CA ILE A 269 7.53 -3.69 1.41
C ILE A 269 7.22 -2.67 0.28
N SER A 270 6.56 -1.55 0.57
CA SER A 270 6.19 -0.53 -0.42
C SER A 270 5.38 -1.08 -1.60
N HIS A 271 4.30 -1.83 -1.32
CA HIS A 271 3.44 -2.43 -2.35
C HIS A 271 2.81 -1.38 -3.27
N GLY A 272 2.41 -0.23 -2.72
CA GLY A 272 1.89 0.89 -3.50
C GLY A 272 2.93 1.47 -4.44
N ALA A 273 4.19 1.60 -4.00
CA ALA A 273 5.28 2.07 -4.85
C ALA A 273 5.52 1.10 -6.01
N PHE A 274 5.53 -0.20 -5.73
CA PHE A 274 5.69 -1.21 -6.75
C PHE A 274 4.54 -1.19 -7.76
N ALA A 275 3.29 -1.16 -7.30
CA ALA A 275 2.11 -1.09 -8.17
C ALA A 275 2.14 0.16 -9.06
N ALA A 276 2.44 1.33 -8.49
CA ALA A 276 2.40 2.62 -9.17
C ALA A 276 3.59 2.87 -10.10
N PHE A 277 4.80 2.49 -9.69
CA PHE A 277 6.03 2.99 -10.31
C PHE A 277 6.87 1.89 -10.98
N ALA A 278 6.73 0.63 -10.57
CA ALA A 278 7.41 -0.49 -11.23
C ALA A 278 6.57 -1.12 -12.33
N THR A 279 5.24 -1.14 -12.18
CA THR A 279 4.31 -1.75 -13.16
C THR A 279 3.53 -0.68 -13.93
N GLU A 280 2.75 -1.09 -14.93
CA GLU A 280 1.73 -0.23 -15.58
C GLU A 280 0.32 -0.55 -15.09
N ALA A 281 0.17 -1.28 -13.97
CA ALA A 281 -1.14 -1.70 -13.48
C ALA A 281 -2.04 -0.53 -13.05
N LEU A 282 -1.43 0.56 -12.61
CA LEU A 282 -2.10 1.80 -12.23
C LEU A 282 -1.97 2.89 -13.30
N GLY A 283 -1.52 2.54 -14.51
CA GLY A 283 -1.41 3.42 -15.68
C GLY A 283 -0.52 4.65 -15.49
N PHE A 284 0.69 4.45 -14.95
CA PHE A 284 1.68 5.53 -14.83
C PHE A 284 1.94 6.23 -16.17
N GLY A 285 2.14 5.47 -17.25
CA GLY A 285 2.39 6.04 -18.57
C GLY A 285 1.21 6.83 -19.15
N ASP A 286 -0.01 6.57 -18.67
CA ASP A 286 -1.23 7.28 -19.08
C ASP A 286 -1.37 8.60 -18.30
N LEU A 287 -1.05 8.58 -16.99
CA LEU A 287 -1.04 9.79 -16.15
C LEU A 287 0.14 10.73 -16.42
N PHE A 288 1.31 10.19 -16.79
CA PHE A 288 2.55 10.94 -17.00
C PHE A 288 3.13 10.64 -18.40
N PRO A 289 2.42 11.03 -19.47
CA PRO A 289 2.82 10.70 -20.83
C PRO A 289 4.20 11.27 -21.16
N GLY A 290 5.02 10.48 -21.84
CA GLY A 290 6.39 10.88 -22.19
C GLY A 290 7.39 10.81 -21.04
N ILE A 291 7.00 10.44 -19.81
CA ILE A 291 7.93 10.24 -18.70
C ILE A 291 8.21 8.74 -18.52
N THR A 292 9.48 8.35 -18.55
CA THR A 292 9.94 7.00 -18.23
C THR A 292 10.47 6.95 -16.81
N ASN A 293 9.65 6.40 -15.90
CA ASN A 293 10.03 6.22 -14.50
C ASN A 293 10.71 4.87 -14.22
N THR A 294 11.67 4.86 -13.31
CA THR A 294 12.39 3.69 -12.79
C THR A 294 12.27 3.66 -11.27
N LEU A 295 11.61 2.63 -10.71
CA LEU A 295 11.60 2.41 -9.26
C LEU A 295 12.94 1.86 -8.80
N LEU A 296 13.52 2.47 -7.76
CA LEU A 296 14.84 2.09 -7.26
C LEU A 296 14.74 1.19 -6.03
N THR A 297 15.65 0.24 -5.94
CA THR A 297 15.74 -0.71 -4.82
C THR A 297 17.20 -0.94 -4.40
N LEU A 298 17.38 -1.62 -3.27
CA LEU A 298 18.68 -2.03 -2.73
C LEU A 298 19.56 -2.71 -3.79
N ASP A 299 20.84 -2.30 -3.84
CA ASP A 299 21.84 -2.84 -4.77
C ASP A 299 21.99 -4.38 -4.68
N THR A 300 21.87 -4.91 -3.46
CA THR A 300 21.94 -6.35 -3.17
C THR A 300 20.95 -7.18 -4.00
N ASN A 301 19.79 -6.64 -4.36
CA ASN A 301 18.81 -7.32 -5.21
C ASN A 301 19.38 -7.70 -6.59
N PHE A 302 20.32 -6.91 -7.11
CA PHE A 302 20.94 -7.13 -8.42
C PHE A 302 22.15 -8.08 -8.38
N ARG A 303 22.52 -8.54 -7.17
CA ARG A 303 23.56 -9.56 -6.95
C ARG A 303 22.98 -10.95 -6.75
N VAL A 304 21.67 -11.08 -6.51
CA VAL A 304 20.99 -12.37 -6.35
C VAL A 304 20.75 -12.97 -7.74
N PRO A 305 21.37 -14.11 -8.09
CA PRO A 305 21.18 -14.71 -9.40
C PRO A 305 19.71 -15.08 -9.66
N LEU A 306 19.28 -14.95 -10.92
CA LEU A 306 17.92 -15.18 -11.43
C LEU A 306 16.93 -14.09 -10.99
N TYR A 307 16.93 -13.73 -9.71
CA TYR A 307 16.12 -12.62 -9.20
C TYR A 307 16.55 -11.29 -9.83
N ARG A 308 17.85 -11.05 -9.99
CA ARG A 308 18.37 -9.84 -10.64
C ARG A 308 17.80 -9.66 -12.05
N ASP A 309 17.67 -10.75 -12.82
CA ASP A 309 17.17 -10.69 -14.19
C ASP A 309 15.68 -10.39 -14.22
N TYR A 310 14.93 -10.95 -13.27
CA TYR A 310 13.54 -10.60 -13.05
C TYR A 310 13.38 -9.12 -12.65
N ALA A 311 14.19 -8.62 -11.70
CA ALA A 311 14.14 -7.23 -11.24
C ALA A 311 14.49 -6.25 -12.38
N LEU A 312 15.52 -6.53 -13.17
CA LEU A 312 15.90 -5.75 -14.34
C LEU A 312 14.83 -5.80 -15.44
N ALA A 313 14.20 -6.96 -15.65
CA ALA A 313 13.07 -7.11 -16.57
C ALA A 313 11.85 -6.29 -16.15
N MET A 314 11.61 -6.18 -14.84
CA MET A 314 10.61 -5.26 -14.27
C MET A 314 10.98 -3.78 -14.43
N GLY A 315 12.20 -3.47 -14.88
CA GLY A 315 12.69 -2.10 -15.01
C GLY A 315 13.07 -1.47 -13.68
N LEU A 316 13.41 -2.27 -12.67
CA LEU A 316 13.99 -1.78 -11.42
C LEU A 316 15.48 -1.48 -11.60
N ALA A 317 16.02 -0.56 -10.82
CA ALA A 317 17.44 -0.24 -10.80
C ALA A 317 17.97 -0.04 -9.37
N SER A 318 19.30 0.05 -9.23
CA SER A 318 19.95 0.30 -7.94
C SER A 318 19.64 1.71 -7.43
N VAL A 319 19.40 1.85 -6.13
CA VAL A 319 19.25 3.16 -5.45
C VAL A 319 20.59 3.87 -5.22
N SER A 320 21.69 3.33 -5.74
CA SER A 320 23.01 3.95 -5.64
C SER A 320 23.05 5.31 -6.35
N ARG A 321 23.90 6.21 -5.85
CA ARG A 321 24.11 7.53 -6.46
C ARG A 321 24.47 7.42 -7.94
N GLU A 322 25.40 6.53 -8.27
CA GLU A 322 25.86 6.30 -9.65
C GLU A 322 24.71 5.89 -10.57
N SER A 323 23.86 4.96 -10.13
CA SER A 323 22.70 4.52 -10.91
C SER A 323 21.75 5.68 -11.19
N ILE A 324 21.45 6.49 -10.17
CA ILE A 324 20.56 7.65 -10.31
C ILE A 324 21.16 8.69 -11.27
N GLU A 325 22.44 9.03 -11.12
CA GLU A 325 23.13 9.97 -12.02
C GLU A 325 23.08 9.46 -13.47
N ASN A 326 23.36 8.17 -13.70
CA ASN A 326 23.27 7.55 -15.02
C ASN A 326 21.84 7.54 -15.58
N LEU A 327 20.84 7.16 -14.77
CA LEU A 327 19.42 7.10 -15.18
C LEU A 327 18.86 8.47 -15.56
N LEU A 328 19.34 9.53 -14.92
CA LEU A 328 18.94 10.92 -15.15
C LEU A 328 19.82 11.63 -16.19
N SER A 329 20.91 11.03 -16.65
CA SER A 329 21.81 11.64 -17.67
C SER A 329 21.79 10.92 -19.01
N LYS A 330 21.17 9.73 -19.09
CA LYS A 330 21.16 8.89 -20.30
C LYS A 330 19.75 8.56 -20.75
N GLY A 331 19.58 8.48 -22.06
CA GLY A 331 18.30 8.16 -22.69
C GLY A 331 17.32 9.33 -22.60
N GLY A 332 16.02 9.03 -22.55
CA GLY A 332 15.02 10.07 -22.66
C GLY A 332 14.91 10.64 -24.08
N HIS A 333 14.06 11.65 -24.27
CA HIS A 333 13.72 12.18 -25.60
C HIS A 333 14.89 12.82 -26.34
N ASN A 334 15.86 13.39 -25.61
CA ASN A 334 17.05 14.02 -26.17
C ASN A 334 18.34 13.19 -25.98
N GLY A 335 18.26 11.97 -25.43
CA GLY A 335 19.44 11.17 -25.10
C GLY A 335 20.20 11.58 -23.83
N GLU A 336 19.88 12.74 -23.24
CA GLU A 336 20.55 13.34 -22.07
C GLU A 336 19.67 13.35 -20.81
N GLY A 337 18.65 12.51 -20.78
CA GLY A 337 17.79 12.30 -19.62
C GLY A 337 16.45 13.04 -19.65
N MET A 338 16.12 13.78 -20.70
CA MET A 338 14.83 14.46 -20.81
C MET A 338 13.66 13.46 -20.78
N GLY A 339 12.70 13.64 -19.86
CA GLY A 339 11.60 12.70 -19.65
C GLY A 339 12.00 11.48 -18.83
N ARG A 340 13.17 11.48 -18.18
CA ARG A 340 13.56 10.44 -17.22
C ARG A 340 13.10 10.79 -15.83
N ALA A 341 12.58 9.79 -15.15
CA ALA A 341 12.23 9.86 -13.74
C ALA A 341 12.81 8.68 -12.98
N VAL A 342 13.16 8.91 -11.72
CA VAL A 342 13.44 7.84 -10.75
C VAL A 342 12.51 7.98 -9.56
N THR A 343 12.07 6.85 -9.00
CA THR A 343 11.30 6.83 -7.76
C THR A 343 12.14 6.24 -6.64
N ILE A 344 12.28 6.99 -5.55
CA ILE A 344 13.02 6.60 -4.36
C ILE A 344 12.05 6.49 -3.20
N VAL A 345 12.03 5.35 -2.53
CA VAL A 345 11.31 5.19 -1.27
C VAL A 345 12.20 5.72 -0.14
N ILE A 346 11.88 6.92 0.36
CA ILE A 346 12.82 7.72 1.17
C ILE A 346 13.02 7.16 2.58
N GLY A 347 11.95 6.75 3.24
CA GLY A 347 11.99 6.28 4.63
C GLY A 347 12.88 5.05 4.86
N GLY A 348 13.00 4.21 3.82
CA GLY A 348 13.88 3.03 3.81
C GLY A 348 13.62 2.07 4.97
N ALA A 349 14.68 1.36 5.37
CA ALA A 349 14.61 0.35 6.43
C ALA A 349 14.14 0.93 7.79
N ARG A 350 14.51 2.17 8.13
CA ARG A 350 14.16 2.78 9.43
C ARG A 350 12.64 2.97 9.54
N GLU A 351 12.03 3.54 8.52
CA GLU A 351 10.58 3.76 8.50
C GLU A 351 9.80 2.43 8.40
N SER A 352 10.30 1.44 7.66
CA SER A 352 9.69 0.11 7.60
C SER A 352 9.64 -0.62 8.94
N LEU A 353 10.60 -0.33 9.83
CA LEU A 353 10.66 -0.90 11.18
C LEU A 353 9.76 -0.17 12.19
N ASP A 354 9.29 1.04 11.86
CA ASP A 354 8.39 1.83 12.71
C ASP A 354 6.96 1.89 12.15
N ALA A 355 6.68 1.14 11.07
CA ALA A 355 5.42 1.16 10.34
C ALA A 355 4.29 0.58 11.20
N LYS A 356 3.37 1.46 11.61
CA LYS A 356 2.19 1.09 12.41
C LYS A 356 0.91 1.51 11.69
N PRO A 357 -0.11 0.63 11.61
CA PRO A 357 -1.40 0.97 11.03
C PRO A 357 -2.00 2.24 11.63
N HIS A 358 -2.66 3.05 10.80
CA HIS A 358 -3.35 4.28 11.18
C HIS A 358 -2.43 5.41 11.67
N SER A 359 -1.12 5.27 11.52
CA SER A 359 -0.14 6.28 11.87
C SER A 359 0.83 6.51 10.71
N LEU A 360 1.26 7.75 10.53
CA LEU A 360 2.14 8.13 9.44
C LEU A 360 3.31 8.95 9.98
N ARG A 361 4.43 8.27 10.23
CA ARG A 361 5.66 8.86 10.75
C ARG A 361 6.74 8.73 9.68
N LEU A 362 7.16 9.86 9.13
CA LEU A 362 8.07 9.93 8.00
C LEU A 362 9.50 10.22 8.45
N VAL A 363 10.43 9.32 8.18
CA VAL A 363 11.87 9.50 8.44
C VAL A 363 12.44 10.39 7.33
N LEU A 364 12.33 11.70 7.51
CA LEU A 364 12.65 12.68 6.45
C LEU A 364 13.53 13.84 6.93
N LYS A 365 13.53 14.19 8.22
CA LYS A 365 14.20 15.40 8.72
C LYS A 365 15.71 15.41 8.41
N SER A 366 16.38 14.28 8.58
CA SER A 366 17.82 14.14 8.28
C SER A 366 18.12 13.70 6.83
N ARG A 367 17.11 13.33 6.05
CA ARG A 367 17.27 12.69 4.73
C ARG A 367 17.38 13.73 3.61
N LYS A 368 18.52 14.41 3.51
CA LYS A 368 18.77 15.43 2.45
C LYS A 368 19.48 14.89 1.20
N GLY A 369 19.89 13.61 1.20
CA GLY A 369 20.69 13.03 0.12
C GLY A 369 20.01 13.02 -1.24
N PHE A 370 18.71 12.70 -1.30
CA PHE A 370 17.95 12.72 -2.56
C PHE A 370 17.73 14.14 -3.09
N VAL A 371 17.56 15.11 -2.20
CA VAL A 371 17.45 16.54 -2.54
C VAL A 371 18.77 17.04 -3.13
N LYS A 372 19.90 16.71 -2.47
CA LYS A 372 21.25 17.04 -2.97
C LYS A 372 21.49 16.46 -4.36
N LEU A 373 20.97 15.27 -4.63
CA LEU A 373 21.08 14.62 -5.93
C LEU A 373 20.19 15.27 -6.98
N ALA A 374 18.95 15.61 -6.65
CA ALA A 374 18.06 16.39 -7.51
C ALA A 374 18.71 17.71 -7.94
N ILE A 375 19.32 18.44 -7.00
CA ILE A 375 20.04 19.69 -7.27
C ILE A 375 21.23 19.46 -8.21
N ARG A 376 22.05 18.43 -7.99
CA ARG A 376 23.18 18.12 -8.88
C ARG A 376 22.75 17.79 -10.29
N MET A 377 21.64 17.07 -10.42
CA MET A 377 21.15 16.59 -11.70
C MET A 377 20.22 17.58 -12.40
N GLY A 378 19.79 18.67 -11.74
CA GLY A 378 18.74 19.54 -12.27
C GLY A 378 17.43 18.79 -12.48
N ALA A 379 17.10 17.86 -11.59
CA ALA A 379 15.87 17.09 -11.62
C ALA A 379 14.89 17.66 -10.61
N ASP A 380 13.64 17.86 -11.03
CA ASP A 380 12.59 18.36 -10.15
C ASP A 380 12.18 17.29 -9.14
N LEU A 381 11.96 17.70 -7.90
CA LEU A 381 11.55 16.80 -6.84
C LEU A 381 10.03 16.68 -6.84
N VAL A 382 9.51 15.46 -6.87
CA VAL A 382 8.07 15.21 -6.84
C VAL A 382 7.72 14.45 -5.58
N PRO A 383 7.07 15.08 -4.58
CA PRO A 383 6.61 14.38 -3.39
C PRO A 383 5.48 13.42 -3.74
N VAL A 384 5.53 12.21 -3.20
CA VAL A 384 4.49 11.21 -3.37
C VAL A 384 4.08 10.67 -2.00
N LEU A 385 2.79 10.73 -1.71
CA LEU A 385 2.21 10.26 -0.45
C LEU A 385 1.21 9.13 -0.71
N ALA A 386 1.43 7.98 -0.09
CA ALA A 386 0.62 6.79 -0.20
C ALA A 386 -0.18 6.56 1.08
N PHE A 387 -1.49 6.79 0.98
CA PHE A 387 -2.43 6.49 2.05
C PHE A 387 -2.80 5.01 1.99
N GLY A 388 -2.77 4.31 3.13
CA GLY A 388 -3.11 2.87 3.19
C GLY A 388 -1.91 1.91 3.19
N GLU A 389 -0.68 2.41 2.96
CA GLU A 389 0.53 1.59 2.87
C GLU A 389 0.91 0.95 4.21
N ASN A 390 0.77 1.68 5.33
CA ASN A 390 1.08 1.17 6.67
C ASN A 390 0.00 0.19 7.19
N GLU A 391 -1.18 0.20 6.59
CA GLU A 391 -2.33 -0.64 6.94
C GLU A 391 -2.24 -2.04 6.33
N LEU A 392 -1.25 -2.28 5.45
CA LEU A 392 -1.06 -3.56 4.77
C LEU A 392 -0.54 -4.67 5.68
N TYR A 393 0.07 -4.32 6.81
CA TYR A 393 0.67 -5.26 7.74
C TYR A 393 0.48 -4.81 9.18
N GLU A 394 0.41 -5.77 10.10
CA GLU A 394 0.54 -5.51 11.53
C GLU A 394 1.94 -5.91 11.95
N GLN A 395 2.69 -4.93 12.45
CA GLN A 395 4.04 -5.20 12.93
C GLN A 395 3.97 -5.86 14.30
N VAL A 396 4.73 -6.94 14.49
CA VAL A 396 4.93 -7.53 15.81
C VAL A 396 5.97 -6.69 16.53
N ASP A 397 5.67 -6.23 17.74
CA ASP A 397 6.60 -5.42 18.52
C ASP A 397 7.86 -6.23 18.83
N SER A 398 8.95 -5.92 18.10
CA SER A 398 10.21 -6.67 18.15
C SER A 398 10.90 -6.65 19.52
N VAL A 399 10.44 -5.79 20.43
CA VAL A 399 10.89 -5.68 21.83
C VAL A 399 10.54 -6.94 22.64
N GLU A 400 9.54 -7.72 22.23
CA GLU A 400 9.09 -8.90 22.98
C GLU A 400 9.96 -10.15 22.76
N HIS A 401 10.88 -10.15 21.78
CA HIS A 401 11.63 -11.35 21.38
C HIS A 401 13.14 -11.11 21.15
N PRO A 402 13.98 -11.25 22.20
CA PRO A 402 15.42 -10.96 22.16
C PRO A 402 16.23 -11.77 21.13
N TRP A 403 15.82 -13.01 20.84
CA TRP A 403 16.52 -13.89 19.88
C TRP A 403 16.32 -13.43 18.43
N ILE A 404 15.12 -12.90 18.11
CA ILE A 404 14.83 -12.44 16.76
C ILE A 404 15.51 -11.10 16.49
N HIS A 405 15.51 -10.21 17.48
CA HIS A 405 16.29 -8.97 17.43
C HIS A 405 17.78 -9.25 17.16
N LYS A 406 18.36 -10.28 17.81
CA LYS A 406 19.77 -10.67 17.57
C LYS A 406 20.00 -11.18 16.15
N MET A 407 19.08 -11.97 15.58
CA MET A 407 19.13 -12.43 14.19
C MET A 407 18.98 -11.26 13.20
N GLN A 408 18.04 -10.35 13.44
CA GLN A 408 17.86 -9.14 12.62
C GLN A 408 19.12 -8.28 12.60
N MET A 409 19.84 -8.15 13.72
CA MET A 409 21.09 -7.42 13.79
C MET A 409 22.23 -8.10 13.02
N VAL A 410 22.26 -9.43 12.96
CA VAL A 410 23.20 -10.18 12.12
C VAL A 410 22.88 -9.98 10.63
N ILE A 411 21.60 -10.07 10.24
CA ILE A 411 21.16 -9.83 8.85
C ILE A 411 21.43 -8.38 8.44
N LYS A 412 21.17 -7.41 9.31
CA LYS A 412 21.53 -6.00 9.13
C LYS A 412 23.02 -5.83 8.86
N LYS A 413 23.87 -6.50 9.64
CA LYS A 413 25.32 -6.43 9.51
C LYS A 413 25.84 -7.10 8.24
N ALA A 414 25.17 -8.17 7.77
CA ALA A 414 25.56 -8.90 6.57
C ALA A 414 25.03 -8.27 5.27
N MET A 415 23.80 -7.76 5.27
CA MET A 415 23.08 -7.31 4.06
C MET A 415 22.84 -5.80 3.97
N GLY A 416 23.16 -5.04 5.03
CA GLY A 416 22.96 -3.59 5.09
C GLY A 416 21.52 -3.15 5.36
N PHE A 417 20.57 -4.09 5.47
CA PHE A 417 19.17 -3.84 5.82
C PHE A 417 18.62 -4.89 6.79
N THR A 418 17.66 -4.52 7.62
CA THR A 418 16.93 -5.42 8.52
C THR A 418 15.70 -5.95 7.81
N VAL A 419 15.41 -7.24 7.95
CA VAL A 419 14.10 -7.80 7.58
C VAL A 419 13.13 -7.52 8.74
N PRO A 420 12.08 -6.72 8.54
CA PRO A 420 11.07 -6.50 9.58
C PRO A 420 10.36 -7.82 9.89
N LEU A 421 10.06 -8.07 11.15
CA LEU A 421 9.14 -9.15 11.54
C LEU A 421 7.74 -8.56 11.51
N PHE A 422 6.86 -9.17 10.73
CA PHE A 422 5.48 -8.73 10.61
C PHE A 422 4.55 -9.91 10.69
N HIS A 423 3.40 -9.71 11.33
CA HIS A 423 2.27 -10.62 11.23
C HIS A 423 1.43 -10.17 10.03
N ALA A 424 1.24 -11.09 9.09
CA ALA A 424 0.28 -10.94 8.02
C ALA A 424 -0.56 -12.22 7.94
N ARG A 425 -1.35 -12.36 6.87
CA ARG A 425 -2.22 -13.51 6.65
C ARG A 425 -1.41 -14.72 6.18
N GLY A 426 -1.75 -15.92 6.64
CA GLY A 426 -1.24 -17.19 6.12
C GLY A 426 -1.68 -17.46 4.68
N ILE A 427 -0.92 -18.31 3.98
CA ILE A 427 -1.32 -18.86 2.67
C ILE A 427 -2.57 -19.75 2.84
N PHE A 428 -2.69 -20.42 3.98
CA PHE A 428 -3.81 -21.29 4.33
C PHE A 428 -4.58 -20.87 5.60
N ASN A 429 -4.10 -19.88 6.35
CA ASN A 429 -4.77 -19.38 7.54
C ASN A 429 -4.92 -17.86 7.53
N TYR A 430 -5.76 -17.33 8.43
CA TYR A 430 -6.02 -15.89 8.50
C TYR A 430 -5.20 -15.13 9.54
N ASP A 431 -4.38 -15.83 10.32
CA ASP A 431 -3.83 -15.32 11.58
C ASP A 431 -2.29 -15.27 11.62
N VAL A 432 -1.57 -15.99 10.74
CA VAL A 432 -0.09 -15.99 10.66
C VAL A 432 0.45 -16.26 9.24
N GLY A 433 1.13 -15.30 8.61
CA GLY A 433 1.87 -15.50 7.36
C GLY A 433 2.41 -14.25 6.67
N LEU A 434 2.76 -14.39 5.39
CA LEU A 434 3.47 -13.40 4.57
C LEU A 434 2.55 -12.50 3.72
N LEU A 435 1.25 -12.83 3.66
CA LEU A 435 0.32 -12.19 2.75
C LEU A 435 -0.29 -10.93 3.40
N PRO A 436 -0.10 -9.73 2.84
CA PRO A 436 -0.61 -8.48 3.42
C PRO A 436 -2.13 -8.44 3.48
N TYR A 437 -2.66 -7.56 4.33
CA TYR A 437 -4.09 -7.29 4.39
C TYR A 437 -4.59 -6.61 3.11
N ARG A 438 -5.83 -6.95 2.72
CA ARG A 438 -6.52 -6.32 1.57
C ARG A 438 -7.10 -4.97 2.01
N ARG A 439 -6.27 -3.93 2.02
CA ARG A 439 -6.66 -2.55 2.31
C ARG A 439 -6.44 -1.67 1.09
N ASN A 440 -7.21 -0.60 0.99
CA ASN A 440 -7.10 0.38 -0.11
C ASN A 440 -5.76 1.10 -0.01
N VAL A 441 -5.04 1.22 -1.13
CA VAL A 441 -3.82 2.03 -1.23
C VAL A 441 -4.03 3.15 -2.25
N ASN A 442 -3.97 4.40 -1.80
CA ASN A 442 -4.13 5.58 -2.65
C ASN A 442 -2.81 6.33 -2.72
N VAL A 443 -2.12 6.25 -3.85
CA VAL A 443 -0.84 6.90 -4.10
C VAL A 443 -1.11 8.25 -4.76
N VAL A 444 -0.79 9.35 -4.08
CA VAL A 444 -0.99 10.72 -4.57
C VAL A 444 0.35 11.35 -4.90
N VAL A 445 0.53 11.71 -6.17
CA VAL A 445 1.69 12.43 -6.70
C VAL A 445 1.43 13.93 -6.59
N GLY A 446 2.25 14.62 -5.80
CA GLY A 446 2.16 16.06 -5.54
C GLY A 446 2.80 16.94 -6.61
N ARG A 447 2.84 18.24 -6.33
CA ARG A 447 3.42 19.23 -7.25
C ARG A 447 4.95 19.12 -7.30
N PRO A 448 5.57 19.34 -8.47
CA PRO A 448 7.02 19.32 -8.58
C PRO A 448 7.62 20.57 -7.92
N ILE A 449 8.64 20.37 -7.07
CA ILE A 449 9.53 21.43 -6.61
C ILE A 449 10.56 21.63 -7.71
N LYS A 450 10.50 22.79 -8.39
CA LYS A 450 11.44 23.12 -9.45
C LYS A 450 12.82 23.37 -8.87
N VAL A 451 13.80 22.64 -9.38
CA VAL A 451 15.19 22.72 -8.89
C VAL A 451 16.08 23.40 -9.92
N VAL A 452 16.93 24.31 -9.45
CA VAL A 452 18.01 24.91 -10.23
C VAL A 452 19.26 24.06 -10.05
N GLN A 453 19.84 23.63 -11.17
CA GLN A 453 21.00 22.76 -11.13
C GLN A 453 22.22 23.46 -10.51
N GLN A 454 22.90 22.81 -9.56
CA GLN A 454 24.16 23.28 -8.97
C GLN A 454 25.25 22.20 -8.99
N GLY A 455 26.50 22.60 -8.76
CA GLY A 455 27.61 21.67 -8.51
C GLY A 455 28.23 21.03 -9.74
N GLY A 456 28.28 21.76 -10.87
CA GLY A 456 28.81 21.32 -12.17
C GLY A 456 30.03 20.39 -12.10
N ARG A 457 31.26 20.94 -12.17
CA ARG A 457 32.50 20.11 -12.11
C ARG A 457 33.01 19.85 -10.70
N ASP A 458 32.64 20.70 -9.74
CA ASP A 458 33.12 20.66 -8.36
C ASP A 458 32.19 19.88 -7.42
N GLY A 459 30.99 19.51 -7.88
CA GLY A 459 30.02 18.71 -7.11
C GLY A 459 29.43 19.43 -5.90
N LYS A 460 29.72 20.71 -5.70
CA LYS A 460 29.31 21.46 -4.52
C LYS A 460 27.87 21.95 -4.68
N VAL A 461 27.06 21.66 -3.68
CA VAL A 461 25.69 22.17 -3.55
C VAL A 461 25.70 23.14 -2.39
N ASP A 462 25.12 24.31 -2.58
CA ASP A 462 24.95 25.27 -1.51
C ASP A 462 24.02 24.69 -0.43
N GLU A 463 24.48 24.65 0.81
CA GLU A 463 23.73 24.00 1.91
C GLU A 463 22.48 24.82 2.28
N ALA A 464 22.49 26.15 2.12
CA ALA A 464 21.30 26.96 2.34
C ALA A 464 20.21 26.68 1.29
N TYR A 465 20.60 26.59 0.02
CA TYR A 465 19.68 26.18 -1.05
C TYR A 465 19.18 24.74 -0.88
N LEU A 466 20.05 23.81 -0.47
CA LEU A 466 19.66 22.43 -0.15
C LEU A 466 18.55 22.39 0.91
N ASP A 467 18.72 23.17 1.98
CA ASP A 467 17.78 23.24 3.09
C ASP A 467 16.47 23.90 2.68
N GLN A 468 16.53 24.94 1.85
CA GLN A 468 15.35 25.57 1.26
C GLN A 468 14.53 24.57 0.43
N VAL A 469 15.18 23.82 -0.48
CA VAL A 469 14.49 22.85 -1.35
C VAL A 469 13.94 21.68 -0.52
N HIS A 470 14.66 21.22 0.50
CA HIS A 470 14.18 20.18 1.42
C HIS A 470 12.97 20.65 2.24
N GLN A 471 12.95 21.92 2.67
CA GLN A 471 11.78 22.51 3.33
C GLN A 471 10.59 22.59 2.39
N GLN A 472 10.76 23.06 1.15
CA GLN A 472 9.68 23.08 0.14
C GLN A 472 9.12 21.68 -0.14
N TYR A 473 9.99 20.68 -0.22
CA TYR A 473 9.58 19.27 -0.37
C TYR A 473 8.74 18.79 0.81
N THR A 474 9.14 19.16 2.02
CA THR A 474 8.44 18.84 3.27
C THR A 474 7.07 19.54 3.35
N ASP A 475 7.02 20.82 2.99
CA ASP A 475 5.78 21.61 2.99
C ASP A 475 4.76 21.05 2.00
N GLU A 476 5.21 20.60 0.82
CA GLU A 476 4.34 19.97 -0.17
C GLU A 476 3.82 18.60 0.30
N LEU A 477 4.61 17.80 1.03
CA LEU A 477 4.11 16.57 1.68
C LEU A 477 3.05 16.87 2.74
N LEU A 478 3.27 17.89 3.58
CA LEU A 478 2.29 18.32 4.58
C LEU A 478 1.02 18.85 3.92
N TRP A 479 1.14 19.55 2.79
CA TRP A 479 0.00 19.97 1.99
C TRP A 479 -0.80 18.77 1.47
N LEU A 480 -0.14 17.79 0.84
CA LEU A 480 -0.79 16.54 0.39
C LEU A 480 -1.53 15.84 1.52
N TRP A 481 -0.90 15.74 2.69
CA TRP A 481 -1.54 15.16 3.87
C TRP A 481 -2.78 15.95 4.27
N ASN A 482 -2.66 17.26 4.46
CA ASN A 482 -3.77 18.10 4.92
C ASN A 482 -4.96 18.10 3.96
N GLU A 483 -4.69 18.11 2.65
CA GLU A 483 -5.74 18.11 1.63
C GLU A 483 -6.51 16.78 1.61
N TYR A 484 -5.80 15.65 1.71
CA TYR A 484 -6.38 14.34 1.39
C TYR A 484 -6.58 13.39 2.57
N LYS A 485 -6.11 13.72 3.78
CA LYS A 485 -6.25 12.87 4.98
C LYS A 485 -7.70 12.53 5.31
N ASP A 486 -8.63 13.47 5.15
CA ASP A 486 -10.05 13.23 5.45
C ASP A 486 -10.74 12.37 4.38
N THR A 487 -10.16 12.30 3.18
CA THR A 487 -10.65 11.44 2.10
C THR A 487 -10.11 10.03 2.25
N PHE A 488 -8.79 9.88 2.38
CA PHE A 488 -8.11 8.58 2.27
C PHE A 488 -7.63 7.99 3.62
N ALA A 489 -7.50 8.78 4.68
CA ALA A 489 -7.06 8.35 6.02
C ALA A 489 -8.12 8.65 7.09
N ARG A 490 -9.35 8.18 6.86
CA ARG A 490 -10.50 8.37 7.77
C ARG A 490 -10.31 7.73 9.14
N GLU A 491 -9.56 6.62 9.19
CA GLU A 491 -9.30 5.85 10.41
C GLU A 491 -7.98 6.24 11.07
N ARG A 492 -7.40 7.40 10.75
CA ARG A 492 -6.11 7.84 11.32
C ARG A 492 -6.19 8.02 12.84
N LYS A 493 -5.11 7.66 13.53
CA LYS A 493 -4.94 7.87 14.98
C LYS A 493 -4.19 9.16 15.33
N GLY A 494 -3.57 9.80 14.34
CA GLY A 494 -2.79 11.02 14.51
C GLY A 494 -2.55 11.71 13.18
N GLU A 495 -1.92 12.88 13.25
CA GLU A 495 -1.47 13.63 12.10
C GLU A 495 -0.13 13.09 11.57
N LEU A 496 0.26 13.49 10.36
CA LEU A 496 1.56 13.14 9.80
C LEU A 496 2.67 13.76 10.64
N GLU A 497 3.60 12.92 11.11
CA GLU A 497 4.78 13.34 11.86
C GLU A 497 6.03 13.21 10.99
N ILE A 498 6.85 14.25 10.97
CA ILE A 498 8.18 14.17 10.34
C ILE A 498 9.21 13.95 11.43
N VAL A 499 9.86 12.79 11.38
CA VAL A 499 10.81 12.30 12.39
C VAL A 499 12.23 12.25 11.82
N GLU A 500 13.19 11.99 12.71
CA GLU A 500 14.63 12.10 12.45
C GLU A 500 15.19 11.09 11.45
#